data_AF-A0A0Q5E3Z9-F1
#
_entry.id   AF-A0A0Q5E3Z9-F1
#
_cell.length_a   1.000
_cell.length_b   1.000
_cell.length_c   1.000
_cell.angle_alpha   90.00
_cell.angle_beta   90.00
_cell.angle_gamma   90.00
#
_symmetry.space_group_name_H-M   'P 1'
#
loop_
_entity.id
_entity.type
_entity.pdbx_description
1 polymer ?
#
loop_
_entity_poly.entity_id
_entity_poly.type
_entity_poly.pdbx_seq_one_letter_code
_entity_poly.pdbx_strand_id
1 'polypeptide(L)'
;MTAAECTVFFLPGLGLDAAAAQPLAHELGDRFRVVPVTLPGQGGSADAPDGSVSAQIDTALAVIADEADGGPWLLCAHSMGGKIAAGIASRVRDGDIPVFGLLGVVLLAPSPPTPEPMPDEKRSQMLAWVEDGRIAEADAQTFVDDNVGAPLSAELQQPTVASVQAMSPVAWRRWLEQGSLEDTTSSVGVLDLPCTVLAGDQDDALGAAVQPDLLSGVYPRARFVSLAGAGHLLPLERPAEVAHAITELWDEILVHSALVPAEWGRVIASPRTTTRVRSALARRALPDAAAYRSRVLEPEQLDLLRQIAARLVPQPVGGAIDLAARVDTDLAAGGGDGWRPMGALTDDEAYRVGLDELLPAWPTSPDGQDAMIRDVIDGKGVPGGTVAGDELRRWFEDLRVDLVREWLIHPASLARVGYDGFATGAEDVDFAGYQQLAADTRDEWEPSDLGVAPLDQTQKDTA
;
A
#
# COMPACT_ATOMS: atom_id res chain seq x y z
N MET A 1 0.63 -19.79 19.27
CA MET A 1 0.30 -19.21 17.95
C MET A 1 1.10 -17.93 17.84
N THR A 2 2.01 -17.85 16.88
CA THR A 2 2.70 -16.61 16.53
C THR A 2 1.66 -15.63 15.99
N ALA A 3 1.79 -14.33 16.28
CA ALA A 3 0.94 -13.32 15.64
C ALA A 3 1.17 -13.37 14.12
N ALA A 4 0.10 -13.18 13.33
CA ALA A 4 0.22 -13.08 11.88
C ALA A 4 1.14 -11.91 11.50
N GLU A 5 1.89 -12.06 10.41
CA GLU A 5 2.81 -11.02 9.94
C GLU A 5 2.08 -9.85 9.28
N CYS A 6 0.92 -10.14 8.66
CA CYS A 6 0.14 -9.18 7.90
C CYS A 6 -1.35 -9.57 7.91
N THR A 7 -2.25 -8.58 7.94
CA THR A 7 -3.68 -8.81 7.71
C THR A 7 -4.01 -8.66 6.22
N VAL A 8 -4.81 -9.57 5.66
CA VAL A 8 -5.34 -9.47 4.28
C VAL A 8 -6.83 -9.27 4.35
N PHE A 9 -7.31 -8.09 3.99
CA PHE A 9 -8.74 -7.83 3.86
C PHE A 9 -9.21 -8.28 2.48
N PHE A 10 -10.14 -9.25 2.44
CA PHE A 10 -10.66 -9.80 1.20
C PHE A 10 -12.00 -9.16 0.81
N LEU A 11 -12.10 -8.59 -0.39
CA LEU A 11 -13.30 -7.98 -0.94
C LEU A 11 -13.89 -8.88 -2.05
N PRO A 12 -15.10 -9.44 -1.86
CA PRO A 12 -15.72 -10.33 -2.84
C PRO A 12 -16.26 -9.58 -4.08
N GLY A 13 -16.45 -10.34 -5.16
CA GLY A 13 -17.08 -9.87 -6.40
C GLY A 13 -18.61 -9.96 -6.40
N LEU A 14 -19.23 -9.58 -7.51
CA LEU A 14 -20.67 -9.75 -7.73
C LEU A 14 -21.06 -11.24 -7.66
N GLY A 15 -22.14 -11.56 -6.96
CA GLY A 15 -22.64 -12.94 -6.80
C GLY A 15 -21.85 -13.80 -5.79
N LEU A 16 -20.70 -13.33 -5.33
CA LEU A 16 -19.95 -13.94 -4.24
C LEU A 16 -20.24 -13.24 -2.91
N ASP A 17 -19.74 -13.79 -1.82
CA ASP A 17 -19.78 -13.20 -0.49
C ASP A 17 -18.47 -13.45 0.28
N ALA A 18 -18.46 -13.12 1.57
CA ALA A 18 -17.34 -13.30 2.48
C ALA A 18 -16.74 -14.72 2.47
N ALA A 19 -17.54 -15.77 2.18
CA ALA A 19 -17.06 -17.15 2.15
C ALA A 19 -16.09 -17.43 1.00
N ALA A 20 -16.06 -16.60 -0.05
CA ALA A 20 -15.11 -16.73 -1.16
C ALA A 20 -13.65 -16.53 -0.73
N ALA A 21 -13.40 -15.99 0.47
CA ALA A 21 -12.06 -15.91 1.04
C ALA A 21 -11.54 -17.25 1.60
N GLN A 22 -12.40 -18.24 1.81
CA GLN A 22 -12.04 -19.46 2.54
C GLN A 22 -10.92 -20.27 1.85
N PRO A 23 -10.96 -20.54 0.53
CA PRO A 23 -9.87 -21.24 -0.14
C PRO A 23 -8.55 -20.49 0.00
N LEU A 24 -8.59 -19.16 -0.13
CA LEU A 24 -7.43 -18.31 0.03
C LEU A 24 -6.85 -18.35 1.46
N ALA A 25 -7.71 -18.28 2.47
CA ALA A 25 -7.29 -18.36 3.87
C ALA A 25 -6.61 -19.69 4.20
N HIS A 26 -7.08 -20.79 3.59
CA HIS A 26 -6.43 -22.09 3.73
C HIS A 26 -5.02 -22.10 3.13
N GLU A 27 -4.83 -21.55 1.94
CA GLU A 27 -3.52 -21.51 1.26
C GLU A 27 -2.51 -20.59 1.95
N LEU A 28 -2.96 -19.47 2.53
CA LEU A 28 -2.08 -18.52 3.23
C LEU A 28 -1.65 -18.97 4.63
N GLY A 29 -2.43 -19.84 5.28
CA GLY A 29 -2.16 -20.37 6.62
C GLY A 29 -1.98 -19.29 7.70
N ASP A 30 -1.34 -19.65 8.81
CA ASP A 30 -1.20 -18.78 9.99
C ASP A 30 -0.25 -17.59 9.80
N ARG A 31 0.46 -17.51 8.66
CA ARG A 31 1.36 -16.39 8.34
C ARG A 31 0.56 -15.09 8.13
N PHE A 32 -0.65 -15.21 7.58
CA PHE A 32 -1.53 -14.08 7.28
C PHE A 32 -2.84 -14.21 8.03
N ARG A 33 -3.36 -13.08 8.53
CA ARG A 33 -4.73 -13.01 9.05
C ARG A 33 -5.66 -12.60 7.91
N VAL A 34 -6.41 -13.54 7.34
CA VAL A 34 -7.40 -13.22 6.29
C VAL A 34 -8.71 -12.78 6.93
N VAL A 35 -9.13 -11.55 6.64
CA VAL A 35 -10.39 -10.97 7.12
C VAL A 35 -11.32 -10.79 5.92
N PRO A 36 -12.37 -11.61 5.80
CA PRO A 36 -13.34 -11.44 4.73
C PRO A 36 -14.25 -10.23 5.01
N VAL A 37 -14.30 -9.29 4.08
CA VAL A 37 -15.13 -8.09 4.20
C VAL A 37 -16.53 -8.40 3.69
N THR A 38 -17.52 -8.18 4.56
CA THR A 38 -18.93 -8.32 4.18
C THR A 38 -19.39 -7.08 3.42
N LEU A 39 -19.81 -7.25 2.17
CA LEU A 39 -20.36 -6.16 1.36
C LEU A 39 -21.90 -6.12 1.42
N PRO A 40 -22.52 -4.94 1.24
CA PRO A 40 -23.97 -4.79 1.25
C PRO A 40 -24.71 -5.67 0.23
N GLY A 41 -25.80 -6.29 0.70
CA GLY A 41 -26.66 -7.19 -0.07
C GLY A 41 -26.04 -8.56 -0.41
N GLN A 42 -24.90 -8.92 0.19
CA GLN A 42 -24.23 -10.22 0.02
C GLN A 42 -24.20 -11.00 1.35
N GLY A 43 -24.23 -12.33 1.29
CA GLY A 43 -24.16 -13.17 2.50
C GLY A 43 -25.27 -12.90 3.54
N GLY A 44 -26.41 -12.34 3.12
CA GLY A 44 -27.51 -11.94 4.00
C GLY A 44 -27.33 -10.58 4.70
N SER A 45 -26.32 -9.79 4.35
CA SER A 45 -26.16 -8.42 4.83
C SER A 45 -27.26 -7.50 4.29
N ALA A 46 -27.48 -6.38 4.98
CA ALA A 46 -28.41 -5.35 4.51
C ALA A 46 -27.92 -4.73 3.20
N ASP A 47 -28.86 -4.32 2.34
CA ASP A 47 -28.54 -3.53 1.15
C ASP A 47 -27.96 -2.16 1.53
N ALA A 48 -27.10 -1.63 0.66
CA ALA A 48 -26.62 -0.25 0.76
C ALA A 48 -27.81 0.74 0.68
N PRO A 49 -27.66 2.01 1.10
CA PRO A 49 -28.70 3.03 0.89
C PRO A 49 -29.05 3.22 -0.60
N ASP A 50 -28.04 3.18 -1.48
CA ASP A 50 -28.16 3.32 -2.93
C ASP A 50 -27.20 2.37 -3.68
N GLY A 51 -27.05 2.53 -5.00
CA GLY A 51 -26.16 1.72 -5.84
C GLY A 51 -24.80 2.33 -6.10
N SER A 52 -24.44 3.42 -5.41
CA SER A 52 -23.15 4.07 -5.61
C SER A 52 -22.00 3.21 -5.09
N VAL A 53 -20.85 3.35 -5.74
CA VAL A 53 -19.60 2.74 -5.30
C VAL A 53 -19.19 3.30 -3.93
N SER A 54 -19.48 4.57 -3.66
CA SER A 54 -19.22 5.21 -2.36
C SER A 54 -19.91 4.48 -1.20
N ALA A 55 -21.19 4.11 -1.34
CA ALA A 55 -21.92 3.42 -0.28
C ALA A 55 -21.35 2.03 0.02
N GLN A 56 -20.82 1.34 -1.00
CA GLN A 56 -20.11 0.07 -0.83
C GLN A 56 -18.77 0.28 -0.11
N ILE A 57 -18.02 1.32 -0.48
CA ILE A 57 -16.76 1.71 0.16
C ILE A 57 -16.99 2.03 1.65
N ASP A 58 -18.02 2.79 2.00
CA ASP A 58 -18.35 3.16 3.38
C ASP A 58 -18.57 1.92 4.26
N THR A 59 -19.32 0.94 3.75
CA THR A 59 -19.60 -0.29 4.49
C THR A 59 -18.35 -1.15 4.64
N ALA A 60 -17.55 -1.29 3.57
CA ALA A 60 -16.29 -2.03 3.61
C ALA A 60 -15.29 -1.40 4.59
N LEU A 61 -15.20 -0.07 4.61
CA LEU A 61 -14.35 0.68 5.54
C LEU A 61 -14.77 0.52 6.99
N ALA A 62 -16.06 0.43 7.28
CA ALA A 62 -16.53 0.16 8.63
C ALA A 62 -16.03 -1.19 9.15
N VAL A 63 -16.05 -2.23 8.31
CA VAL A 63 -15.49 -3.55 8.66
C VAL A 63 -13.97 -3.47 8.84
N ILE A 64 -13.26 -2.82 7.91
CA ILE A 64 -11.80 -2.65 8.00
C ILE A 64 -11.41 -1.88 9.27
N ALA A 65 -12.15 -0.84 9.63
CA ALA A 65 -11.86 -0.03 10.82
C ALA A 65 -12.09 -0.79 12.14
N ASP A 66 -13.08 -1.69 12.19
CA ASP A 66 -13.33 -2.55 13.36
C ASP A 66 -12.26 -3.63 13.52
N GLU A 67 -11.76 -4.15 12.39
CA GLU A 67 -10.84 -5.28 12.36
C GLU A 67 -9.36 -4.88 12.32
N ALA A 68 -9.02 -3.68 11.84
CA ALA A 68 -7.63 -3.24 11.76
C ALA A 68 -7.00 -3.06 13.16
N ASP A 69 -5.86 -3.70 13.37
CA ASP A 69 -5.15 -3.68 14.65
C ASP A 69 -4.04 -2.61 14.69
N GLY A 70 -3.93 -1.78 13.65
CA GLY A 70 -2.86 -0.80 13.45
C GLY A 70 -1.59 -1.38 12.84
N GLY A 71 -1.50 -2.70 12.65
CA GLY A 71 -0.42 -3.36 11.94
C GLY A 71 -0.50 -3.22 10.42
N PRO A 72 0.46 -3.80 9.68
CA PRO A 72 0.46 -3.78 8.23
C PRO A 72 -0.66 -4.66 7.66
N TRP A 73 -1.26 -4.19 6.57
CA TRP A 73 -2.29 -4.95 5.85
C TRP A 73 -2.29 -4.72 4.34
N LEU A 74 -2.87 -5.68 3.64
CA LEU A 74 -3.09 -5.69 2.19
C LEU A 74 -4.58 -5.78 1.88
N LEU A 75 -4.99 -5.27 0.72
CA LEU A 75 -6.30 -5.60 0.13
C LEU A 75 -6.12 -6.75 -0.85
N CYS A 76 -6.97 -7.77 -0.78
CA CYS A 76 -7.19 -8.72 -1.86
C CYS A 76 -8.60 -8.53 -2.38
N ALA A 77 -8.79 -8.19 -3.64
CA ALA A 77 -10.10 -7.74 -4.12
C ALA A 77 -10.48 -8.36 -5.47
N HIS A 78 -11.68 -8.94 -5.55
CA HIS A 78 -12.18 -9.64 -6.73
C HIS A 78 -13.26 -8.85 -7.45
N SER A 79 -13.13 -8.68 -8.77
CA SER A 79 -14.18 -8.11 -9.64
C SER A 79 -14.71 -6.77 -9.11
N MET A 80 -16.02 -6.67 -8.80
CA MET A 80 -16.66 -5.54 -8.10
C MET A 80 -15.83 -5.01 -6.92
N GLY A 81 -15.28 -5.92 -6.11
CA GLY A 81 -14.41 -5.60 -4.98
C GLY A 81 -13.18 -4.78 -5.38
N GLY A 82 -12.67 -4.94 -6.60
CA GLY A 82 -11.54 -4.17 -7.13
C GLY A 82 -11.83 -2.68 -7.30
N LYS A 83 -13.03 -2.32 -7.78
CA LYS A 83 -13.46 -0.91 -7.85
C LYS A 83 -13.61 -0.32 -6.43
N ILE A 84 -14.16 -1.10 -5.51
CA ILE A 84 -14.30 -0.73 -4.09
C ILE A 84 -12.92 -0.55 -3.44
N ALA A 85 -11.97 -1.46 -3.70
CA ALA A 85 -10.61 -1.42 -3.19
C ALA A 85 -9.86 -0.15 -3.62
N ALA A 86 -10.06 0.30 -4.87
CA ALA A 86 -9.48 1.53 -5.36
C ALA A 86 -9.97 2.76 -4.56
N GLY A 87 -11.27 2.82 -4.26
CA GLY A 87 -11.85 3.87 -3.43
C GLY A 87 -11.40 3.81 -1.97
N ILE A 88 -11.29 2.61 -1.39
CA ILE A 88 -10.70 2.40 -0.06
C ILE A 88 -9.26 2.92 -0.02
N ALA A 89 -8.42 2.48 -0.96
CA ALA A 89 -7.02 2.89 -1.02
C ALA A 89 -6.86 4.40 -1.16
N SER A 90 -7.71 5.06 -1.96
CA SER A 90 -7.75 6.52 -2.09
C SER A 90 -8.05 7.20 -0.75
N ARG A 91 -9.11 6.79 -0.05
CA ARG A 91 -9.50 7.41 1.24
C ARG A 91 -8.51 7.14 2.37
N VAL A 92 -7.86 5.97 2.38
CA VAL A 92 -6.78 5.66 3.33
C VAL A 92 -5.56 6.54 3.05
N ARG A 93 -5.16 6.68 1.78
CA ARG A 93 -4.08 7.56 1.33
C ARG A 93 -4.35 9.02 1.71
N ASP A 94 -5.60 9.46 1.61
CA ASP A 94 -6.02 10.84 1.86
C ASP A 94 -6.31 11.12 3.34
N GLY A 95 -6.30 10.08 4.17
CA GLY A 95 -6.43 10.18 5.63
C GLY A 95 -7.86 10.42 6.12
N ASP A 96 -8.86 10.26 5.23
CA ASP A 96 -10.27 10.59 5.46
C ASP A 96 -10.97 9.65 6.45
N ILE A 97 -10.35 8.51 6.76
CA ILE A 97 -10.92 7.41 7.53
C ILE A 97 -9.94 7.06 8.67
N PRO A 98 -10.43 6.69 9.87
CA PRO A 98 -9.59 6.36 11.02
C PRO A 98 -8.90 4.99 10.92
N VAL A 99 -8.21 4.74 9.81
CA VAL A 99 -7.45 3.50 9.55
C VAL A 99 -6.05 3.84 9.05
N PHE A 100 -5.11 2.94 9.31
CA PHE A 100 -3.72 3.06 8.89
C PHE A 100 -3.16 1.65 8.64
N GLY A 101 -2.12 1.54 7.79
CA GLY A 101 -1.39 0.28 7.59
C GLY A 101 -1.54 -0.37 6.22
N LEU A 102 -2.26 0.24 5.26
CA LEU A 102 -2.32 -0.26 3.89
C LEU A 102 -0.95 -0.16 3.22
N LEU A 103 -0.38 -1.30 2.82
CA LEU A 103 0.93 -1.36 2.15
C LEU A 103 0.88 -1.83 0.70
N GLY A 104 -0.24 -2.39 0.23
CA GLY A 104 -0.34 -2.93 -1.13
C GLY A 104 -1.70 -3.54 -1.44
N VAL A 105 -1.92 -3.85 -2.72
CA VAL A 105 -3.15 -4.49 -3.19
C VAL A 105 -2.88 -5.66 -4.13
N VAL A 106 -3.68 -6.71 -4.01
CA VAL A 106 -3.76 -7.83 -4.97
C VAL A 106 -5.16 -7.86 -5.55
N LEU A 107 -5.26 -7.62 -6.85
CA LEU A 107 -6.53 -7.48 -7.56
C LEU A 107 -6.78 -8.70 -8.45
N LEU A 108 -7.99 -9.24 -8.41
CA LEU A 108 -8.39 -10.46 -9.08
C LEU A 108 -9.49 -10.15 -10.09
N ALA A 109 -9.16 -10.16 -11.38
CA ALA A 109 -10.03 -9.73 -12.48
C ALA A 109 -10.87 -8.48 -12.10
N PRO A 110 -10.24 -7.41 -11.59
CA PRO A 110 -10.97 -6.31 -10.95
C PRO A 110 -11.80 -5.51 -11.95
N SER A 111 -12.94 -5.02 -11.48
CA SER A 111 -13.64 -3.92 -12.13
C SER A 111 -12.78 -2.65 -12.03
N PRO A 112 -12.53 -1.92 -13.12
CA PRO A 112 -11.73 -0.70 -13.10
C PRO A 112 -12.48 0.45 -12.44
N PRO A 113 -11.82 1.57 -12.06
CA PRO A 113 -12.53 2.78 -11.63
C PRO A 113 -13.41 3.42 -12.71
N THR A 114 -13.16 3.15 -13.99
CA THR A 114 -14.03 3.52 -15.10
C THR A 114 -15.31 2.67 -15.15
N PRO A 115 -16.29 3.02 -16.00
CA PRO A 115 -17.39 2.11 -16.32
C PRO A 115 -16.86 0.77 -16.82
N GLU A 116 -17.49 -0.33 -16.42
CA GLU A 116 -17.11 -1.68 -16.83
C GLU A 116 -17.35 -1.89 -18.33
N PRO A 117 -16.43 -2.58 -19.05
CA PRO A 117 -16.60 -2.91 -20.46
C PRO A 117 -17.57 -4.10 -20.67
N MET A 118 -18.66 -4.16 -19.90
CA MET A 118 -19.66 -5.22 -19.99
C MET A 118 -20.64 -4.94 -21.15
N PRO A 119 -20.86 -5.89 -22.08
CA PRO A 119 -21.84 -5.74 -23.16
C PRO A 119 -23.27 -5.55 -22.65
N ASP A 120 -24.04 -4.68 -23.31
CA ASP A 120 -25.44 -4.38 -22.95
C ASP A 120 -26.35 -5.62 -22.92
N GLU A 121 -26.12 -6.59 -23.81
CA GLU A 121 -26.88 -7.84 -23.85
C GLU A 121 -26.64 -8.68 -22.60
N LYS A 122 -25.37 -8.82 -22.18
CA LYS A 122 -25.00 -9.54 -20.94
C LYS A 122 -25.60 -8.85 -19.73
N ARG A 123 -25.54 -7.51 -19.68
CA ARG A 123 -26.18 -6.72 -18.61
C ARG A 123 -27.69 -6.94 -18.55
N SER A 124 -28.36 -6.88 -19.70
CA SER A 124 -29.82 -7.08 -19.80
C SER A 124 -30.22 -8.48 -19.36
N GLN A 125 -29.47 -9.50 -19.76
CA GLN A 125 -29.66 -10.88 -19.32
C GLN A 125 -29.53 -11.01 -17.80
N MET A 126 -28.46 -10.46 -17.20
CA MET A 126 -28.23 -10.52 -15.76
C MET A 126 -29.29 -9.75 -14.97
N LEU A 127 -29.84 -8.66 -15.52
CA LEU A 127 -30.96 -7.93 -14.90
C LEU A 127 -32.26 -8.73 -14.92
N ALA A 128 -32.52 -9.50 -15.99
CA ALA A 128 -33.72 -10.33 -16.11
C ALA A 128 -33.81 -11.40 -15.00
N TRP A 129 -32.67 -11.93 -14.54
CA TRP A 129 -32.61 -12.93 -13.47
C TRP A 129 -33.17 -12.48 -12.12
N VAL A 130 -33.33 -11.17 -11.91
CA VAL A 130 -33.84 -10.59 -10.66
C VAL A 130 -35.16 -9.83 -10.83
N GLU A 131 -35.81 -9.94 -11.99
CA GLU A 131 -37.12 -9.32 -12.23
C GLU A 131 -38.20 -9.86 -11.29
N ASP A 132 -38.25 -11.19 -11.14
CA ASP A 132 -39.26 -11.88 -10.32
C ASP A 132 -38.79 -12.16 -8.87
N GLY A 133 -37.67 -11.55 -8.45
CA GLY A 133 -37.12 -11.68 -7.10
C GLY A 133 -35.70 -12.25 -7.09
N ARG A 134 -35.49 -13.33 -6.32
CA ARG A 134 -34.16 -13.94 -6.17
C ARG A 134 -33.77 -14.69 -7.44
N ILE A 135 -32.46 -14.72 -7.72
CA ILE A 135 -31.89 -15.46 -8.86
C ILE A 135 -32.27 -16.93 -8.73
N ALA A 136 -32.84 -17.50 -9.79
CA ALA A 136 -33.19 -18.92 -9.84
C ALA A 136 -31.92 -19.78 -9.86
N GLU A 137 -32.01 -21.02 -9.37
CA GLU A 137 -30.85 -21.93 -9.32
C GLU A 137 -30.22 -22.17 -10.70
N ALA A 138 -31.05 -22.30 -11.74
CA ALA A 138 -30.57 -22.48 -13.10
C ALA A 138 -29.78 -21.26 -13.60
N ASP A 139 -30.24 -20.04 -13.31
CA ASP A 139 -29.56 -18.81 -13.70
C ASP A 139 -28.26 -18.61 -12.89
N ALA A 140 -28.27 -18.95 -11.60
CA ALA A 140 -27.07 -18.94 -10.77
C ALA A 140 -26.03 -19.96 -11.25
N GLN A 141 -26.47 -21.15 -11.67
CA GLN A 141 -25.62 -22.17 -12.27
C GLN A 141 -25.02 -21.66 -13.60
N THR A 142 -25.83 -21.05 -14.47
CA THR A 142 -25.35 -20.39 -15.69
C THR A 142 -24.34 -19.31 -15.38
N PHE A 143 -24.59 -18.44 -14.39
CA PHE A 143 -23.63 -17.42 -13.98
C PHE A 143 -22.29 -18.03 -13.58
N VAL A 144 -22.27 -19.11 -12.79
CA VAL A 144 -21.01 -19.74 -12.39
C VAL A 144 -20.31 -20.36 -13.60
N ASP A 145 -21.03 -21.16 -14.40
CA ASP A 145 -20.46 -21.88 -15.54
C ASP A 145 -19.89 -20.95 -16.61
N ASP A 146 -20.54 -19.81 -16.86
CA ASP A 146 -20.09 -18.81 -17.83
C ASP A 146 -18.88 -17.97 -17.34
N ASN A 147 -18.57 -18.00 -16.05
CA ASN A 147 -17.52 -17.19 -15.43
C ASN A 147 -16.32 -18.01 -14.94
N VAL A 148 -16.24 -19.31 -15.25
CA VAL A 148 -15.08 -20.16 -14.92
C VAL A 148 -14.41 -20.69 -16.18
N GLY A 149 -13.08 -20.83 -16.15
CA GLY A 149 -12.32 -21.40 -17.28
C GLY A 149 -12.41 -22.93 -17.35
N ALA A 150 -12.76 -23.56 -16.22
CA ALA A 150 -13.06 -24.99 -16.10
C ALA A 150 -14.06 -25.22 -14.95
N PRO A 151 -14.85 -26.32 -14.97
CA PRO A 151 -15.80 -26.61 -13.90
C PRO A 151 -15.13 -26.61 -12.51
N LEU A 152 -15.76 -25.97 -11.52
CA LEU A 152 -15.29 -26.00 -10.14
C LEU A 152 -15.41 -27.42 -9.57
N SER A 153 -14.68 -27.68 -8.48
CA SER A 153 -14.88 -28.90 -7.71
C SER A 153 -16.31 -28.98 -7.18
N ALA A 154 -16.84 -30.19 -6.98
CA ALA A 154 -18.18 -30.37 -6.44
C ALA A 154 -18.36 -29.70 -5.05
N GLU A 155 -17.26 -29.61 -4.28
CA GLU A 155 -17.21 -28.95 -2.97
C GLU A 155 -17.37 -27.43 -3.07
N LEU A 156 -16.94 -26.80 -4.18
CA LEU A 156 -17.05 -25.36 -4.40
C LEU A 156 -18.26 -24.97 -5.25
N GLN A 157 -18.67 -25.81 -6.20
CA GLN A 157 -19.73 -25.48 -7.16
C GLN A 157 -21.04 -25.12 -6.47
N GLN A 158 -21.56 -26.02 -5.62
CA GLN A 158 -22.87 -25.84 -4.99
C GLN A 158 -22.90 -24.65 -4.00
N PRO A 159 -21.90 -24.48 -3.12
CA PRO A 159 -21.82 -23.26 -2.30
C PRO A 159 -21.73 -21.97 -3.12
N THR A 160 -21.02 -21.98 -4.25
CA THR A 160 -20.90 -20.79 -5.11
C THR A 160 -22.22 -20.44 -5.76
N VAL A 161 -22.95 -21.42 -6.31
CA VAL A 161 -24.30 -21.24 -6.84
C VAL A 161 -25.24 -20.71 -5.75
N ALA A 162 -25.18 -21.29 -4.54
CA ALA A 162 -25.97 -20.82 -3.41
C ALA A 162 -25.65 -19.37 -3.02
N SER A 163 -24.39 -18.95 -3.07
CA SER A 163 -23.97 -17.55 -2.85
C SER A 163 -24.59 -16.60 -3.89
N VAL A 164 -24.58 -16.99 -5.17
CA VAL A 164 -25.19 -16.19 -6.24
C VAL A 164 -26.69 -16.03 -5.99
N GLN A 165 -27.38 -17.11 -5.63
CA GLN A 165 -28.79 -17.07 -5.23
C GLN A 165 -29.02 -16.29 -3.93
N ALA A 166 -28.01 -16.24 -3.06
CA ALA A 166 -28.04 -15.56 -1.76
C ALA A 166 -28.05 -14.03 -1.91
N MET A 167 -27.41 -13.52 -2.96
CA MET A 167 -27.29 -12.09 -3.21
C MET A 167 -28.66 -11.41 -3.34
N SER A 168 -28.79 -10.25 -2.71
CA SER A 168 -30.00 -9.45 -2.75
C SER A 168 -30.32 -9.02 -4.19
N PRO A 169 -31.57 -9.21 -4.67
CA PRO A 169 -32.04 -8.69 -5.95
C PRO A 169 -31.83 -7.18 -6.10
N VAL A 170 -31.94 -6.44 -4.99
CA VAL A 170 -31.76 -4.99 -4.96
C VAL A 170 -30.30 -4.64 -5.17
N ALA A 171 -29.38 -5.27 -4.45
CA ALA A 171 -27.94 -5.05 -4.62
C ALA A 171 -27.45 -5.47 -6.01
N TRP A 172 -27.93 -6.62 -6.52
CA TRP A 172 -27.62 -7.10 -7.86
C TRP A 172 -28.01 -6.08 -8.93
N ARG A 173 -29.27 -5.62 -8.91
CA ARG A 173 -29.78 -4.59 -9.82
C ARG A 173 -28.97 -3.29 -9.71
N ARG A 174 -28.74 -2.82 -8.47
CA ARG A 174 -28.01 -1.57 -8.21
C ARG A 174 -26.58 -1.60 -8.71
N TRP A 175 -25.88 -2.72 -8.57
CA TRP A 175 -24.55 -2.84 -9.16
C TRP A 175 -24.60 -2.75 -10.69
N LEU A 176 -25.51 -3.48 -11.32
CA LEU A 176 -25.63 -3.52 -12.78
C LEU A 176 -26.15 -2.20 -13.39
N GLU A 177 -26.98 -1.44 -12.69
CA GLU A 177 -27.55 -0.18 -13.19
C GLU A 177 -26.76 1.07 -12.78
N GLN A 178 -25.94 0.98 -11.72
CA GLN A 178 -25.26 2.15 -11.15
C GLN A 178 -23.77 1.88 -10.91
N GLY A 179 -23.41 1.00 -9.96
CA GLY A 179 -22.01 0.86 -9.53
C GLY A 179 -21.03 0.41 -10.63
N SER A 180 -21.42 -0.52 -11.48
CA SER A 180 -20.62 -0.95 -12.64
C SER A 180 -20.49 0.14 -13.72
N LEU A 181 -21.44 1.08 -13.80
CA LEU A 181 -21.45 2.19 -14.76
C LEU A 181 -20.82 3.48 -14.19
N GLU A 182 -20.60 3.56 -12.89
CA GLU A 182 -20.03 4.74 -12.24
C GLU A 182 -18.55 4.93 -12.60
N ASP A 183 -18.20 6.13 -13.03
CA ASP A 183 -16.81 6.55 -13.25
C ASP A 183 -16.27 7.22 -11.98
N THR A 184 -15.35 6.54 -11.32
CA THR A 184 -14.69 6.97 -10.07
C THR A 184 -13.23 7.36 -10.28
N THR A 185 -12.77 7.48 -11.53
CA THR A 185 -11.36 7.77 -11.85
C THR A 185 -10.86 9.06 -11.19
N SER A 186 -11.68 10.11 -11.23
CA SER A 186 -11.32 11.43 -10.66
C SER A 186 -11.19 11.42 -9.14
N SER A 187 -12.04 10.68 -8.43
CA SER A 187 -12.02 10.59 -6.96
C SER A 187 -10.98 9.60 -6.43
N VAL A 188 -10.64 8.57 -7.22
CA VAL A 188 -9.57 7.63 -6.90
C VAL A 188 -8.19 8.25 -7.17
N GLY A 189 -8.01 8.89 -8.33
CA GLY A 189 -6.72 9.41 -8.77
C GLY A 189 -5.66 8.31 -8.95
N VAL A 190 -4.39 8.66 -8.77
CA VAL A 190 -3.26 7.73 -8.89
C VAL A 190 -2.97 7.07 -7.54
N LEU A 191 -2.88 5.74 -7.54
CA LEU A 191 -2.56 4.90 -6.40
C LEU A 191 -1.15 4.32 -6.58
N ASP A 192 -0.15 5.10 -6.18
CA ASP A 192 1.28 4.74 -6.28
C ASP A 192 1.75 3.80 -5.16
N LEU A 193 1.13 2.63 -5.09
CA LEU A 193 1.40 1.58 -4.10
C LEU A 193 1.68 0.24 -4.78
N PRO A 194 2.39 -0.71 -4.12
CA PRO A 194 2.60 -2.06 -4.64
C PRO A 194 1.28 -2.73 -5.05
N CYS A 195 1.20 -3.17 -6.31
CA CYS A 195 -0.02 -3.74 -6.88
C CYS A 195 0.31 -4.96 -7.74
N THR A 196 -0.39 -6.08 -7.51
CA THR A 196 -0.40 -7.22 -8.43
C THR A 196 -1.82 -7.45 -8.93
N VAL A 197 -2.01 -7.53 -10.24
CA VAL A 197 -3.29 -7.80 -10.88
C VAL A 197 -3.23 -9.17 -11.53
N LEU A 198 -4.07 -10.10 -11.08
CA LEU A 198 -4.25 -11.42 -11.67
C LEU A 198 -5.55 -11.42 -12.46
N ALA A 199 -5.53 -11.99 -13.67
CA ALA A 199 -6.74 -12.19 -14.47
C ALA A 199 -6.63 -13.47 -15.28
N GLY A 200 -7.76 -14.14 -15.48
CA GLY A 200 -7.83 -15.32 -16.35
C GLY A 200 -7.72 -14.95 -17.83
N ASP A 201 -7.15 -15.83 -18.64
CA ASP A 201 -7.15 -15.66 -20.10
C ASP A 201 -8.43 -16.15 -20.79
N GLN A 202 -9.34 -16.80 -20.03
CA GLN A 202 -10.68 -17.19 -20.48
C GLN A 202 -11.79 -16.29 -19.88
N ASP A 203 -11.43 -15.23 -19.17
CA ASP A 203 -12.39 -14.20 -18.74
C ASP A 203 -12.69 -13.26 -19.91
N ASP A 204 -13.98 -13.09 -20.19
CA ASP A 204 -14.49 -12.35 -21.34
C ASP A 204 -14.33 -10.83 -21.17
N ALA A 205 -14.96 -10.24 -20.14
CA ALA A 205 -15.07 -8.79 -20.01
C ALA A 205 -13.92 -8.16 -19.21
N LEU A 206 -13.34 -8.90 -18.25
CA LEU A 206 -12.29 -8.41 -17.35
C LEU A 206 -11.02 -9.27 -17.41
N GLY A 207 -10.84 -10.01 -18.51
CA GLY A 207 -9.71 -10.91 -18.69
C GLY A 207 -8.36 -10.25 -18.85
N ALA A 208 -7.32 -11.08 -18.83
CA ALA A 208 -5.93 -10.65 -18.73
C ALA A 208 -5.48 -9.66 -19.82
N ALA A 209 -6.06 -9.74 -21.02
CA ALA A 209 -5.70 -8.89 -22.15
C ALA A 209 -6.10 -7.42 -21.97
N VAL A 210 -7.18 -7.12 -21.22
CA VAL A 210 -7.70 -5.75 -21.07
C VAL A 210 -7.20 -5.05 -19.81
N GLN A 211 -6.73 -5.80 -18.80
CA GLN A 211 -6.34 -5.25 -17.50
C GLN A 211 -5.24 -4.17 -17.56
N PRO A 212 -4.18 -4.29 -18.39
CA PRO A 212 -3.18 -3.24 -18.51
C PRO A 212 -3.76 -1.89 -18.95
N ASP A 213 -4.64 -1.89 -19.95
CA ASP A 213 -5.26 -0.66 -20.46
C ASP A 213 -6.22 -0.04 -19.44
N LEU A 214 -6.92 -0.88 -18.68
CA LEU A 214 -7.88 -0.46 -17.68
C LEU A 214 -7.24 0.15 -16.43
N LEU A 215 -6.05 -0.32 -16.02
CA LEU A 215 -5.51 -0.06 -14.68
C LEU A 215 -4.15 0.63 -14.63
N SER A 216 -3.36 0.63 -15.69
CA SER A 216 -1.99 1.20 -15.63
C SER A 216 -1.97 2.69 -15.28
N GLY A 217 -3.03 3.44 -15.63
CA GLY A 217 -3.17 4.85 -15.26
C GLY A 217 -3.51 5.08 -13.78
N VAL A 218 -4.13 4.09 -13.12
CA VAL A 218 -4.52 4.16 -11.70
C VAL A 218 -3.41 3.59 -10.83
N TYR A 219 -2.84 2.45 -11.22
CA TYR A 219 -1.81 1.72 -10.48
C TYR A 219 -0.51 1.69 -11.29
N PRO A 220 0.34 2.74 -11.22
CA PRO A 220 1.58 2.82 -12.00
C PRO A 220 2.60 1.73 -11.65
N ARG A 221 2.46 1.10 -10.48
CA ARG A 221 3.30 0.00 -9.99
C ARG A 221 2.66 -1.39 -10.20
N ALA A 222 1.58 -1.48 -10.97
CA ALA A 222 0.88 -2.75 -11.19
C ALA A 222 1.73 -3.74 -11.99
N ARG A 223 1.84 -4.97 -11.46
CA ARG A 223 2.29 -6.14 -12.20
C ARG A 223 1.08 -6.93 -12.68
N PHE A 224 0.97 -7.15 -13.98
CA PHE A 224 -0.14 -7.90 -14.58
C PHE A 224 0.25 -9.36 -14.82
N VAL A 225 -0.53 -10.28 -14.26
CA VAL A 225 -0.31 -11.73 -14.32
C VAL A 225 -1.50 -12.38 -15.01
N SER A 226 -1.24 -13.02 -16.15
CA SER A 226 -2.24 -13.82 -16.87
C SER A 226 -2.24 -15.25 -16.35
N LEU A 227 -3.42 -15.75 -15.97
CA LEU A 227 -3.63 -17.12 -15.50
C LEU A 227 -4.25 -17.97 -16.62
N ALA A 228 -3.45 -18.87 -17.19
CA ALA A 228 -3.86 -19.70 -18.31
C ALA A 228 -5.03 -20.63 -17.93
N GLY A 229 -6.06 -20.65 -18.78
CA GLY A 229 -7.25 -21.50 -18.62
C GLY A 229 -8.10 -21.16 -17.40
N ALA A 230 -7.89 -20.01 -16.76
CA ALA A 230 -8.75 -19.51 -15.69
C ALA A 230 -9.78 -18.55 -16.29
N GLY A 231 -10.98 -18.56 -15.71
CA GLY A 231 -12.03 -17.59 -16.00
C GLY A 231 -11.96 -16.40 -15.05
N HIS A 232 -13.13 -15.95 -14.62
CA HIS A 232 -13.31 -14.75 -13.80
C HIS A 232 -13.28 -15.04 -12.29
N LEU A 233 -13.67 -16.24 -11.83
CA LEU A 233 -13.84 -16.54 -10.40
C LEU A 233 -12.53 -17.02 -9.73
N LEU A 234 -11.46 -16.24 -9.89
CA LEU A 234 -10.10 -16.58 -9.45
C LEU A 234 -9.93 -17.02 -7.99
N PRO A 235 -10.62 -16.43 -6.99
CA PRO A 235 -10.53 -16.91 -5.60
C PRO A 235 -10.90 -18.38 -5.43
N LEU A 236 -11.72 -18.92 -6.34
CA LEU A 236 -12.21 -20.29 -6.33
C LEU A 236 -11.45 -21.17 -7.33
N GLU A 237 -11.08 -20.62 -8.49
CA GLU A 237 -10.41 -21.35 -9.56
C GLU A 237 -8.91 -21.56 -9.36
N ARG A 238 -8.23 -20.58 -8.75
CA ARG A 238 -6.76 -20.52 -8.62
C ARG A 238 -6.31 -20.00 -7.24
N PRO A 239 -6.82 -20.56 -6.12
CA PRO A 239 -6.52 -20.03 -4.79
C PRO A 239 -5.03 -20.08 -4.43
N ALA A 240 -4.30 -21.10 -4.89
CA ALA A 240 -2.86 -21.25 -4.63
C ALA A 240 -2.05 -20.16 -5.36
N GLU A 241 -2.37 -19.85 -6.62
CA GLU A 241 -1.71 -18.77 -7.37
C GLU A 241 -2.04 -17.40 -6.79
N VAL A 242 -3.26 -17.18 -6.30
CA VAL A 242 -3.63 -15.95 -5.58
C VAL A 242 -2.83 -15.82 -4.27
N ALA A 243 -2.75 -16.89 -3.48
CA ALA A 243 -1.97 -16.92 -2.24
C ALA A 243 -0.48 -16.69 -2.49
N HIS A 244 0.05 -17.26 -3.58
CA HIS A 244 1.43 -17.02 -4.01
C HIS A 244 1.67 -15.55 -4.36
N ALA A 245 0.76 -14.91 -5.10
CA ALA A 245 0.90 -13.50 -5.43
C ALA A 245 0.84 -12.58 -4.20
N ILE A 246 0.00 -12.88 -3.21
CA ILE A 246 -0.04 -12.15 -1.92
C ILE A 246 1.27 -12.35 -1.16
N THR A 247 1.77 -13.59 -1.10
CA THR A 247 3.01 -13.93 -0.41
C THR A 247 4.21 -13.23 -1.04
N GLU A 248 4.31 -13.27 -2.36
CA GLU A 248 5.39 -12.63 -3.11
C GLU A 248 5.36 -11.11 -2.96
N LEU A 249 4.16 -10.50 -3.06
CA LEU A 249 4.01 -9.06 -2.84
C LEU A 249 4.42 -8.69 -1.41
N TRP A 250 4.02 -9.48 -0.40
CA TRP A 250 4.40 -9.25 0.99
C TRP A 250 5.90 -9.37 1.21
N ASP A 251 6.55 -10.40 0.64
CA ASP A 251 7.98 -10.59 0.74
C ASP A 251 8.76 -9.43 0.08
N GLU A 252 8.29 -8.91 -1.06
CA GLU A 252 8.84 -7.70 -1.68
C GLU A 252 8.69 -6.48 -0.76
N ILE A 253 7.51 -6.31 -0.15
CA ILE A 253 7.22 -5.21 0.79
C ILE A 253 8.20 -5.23 1.97
N LEU A 254 8.48 -6.40 2.53
CA LEU A 254 9.43 -6.56 3.64
C LEU A 254 10.86 -6.15 3.28
N VAL A 255 11.25 -6.24 2.01
CA VAL A 255 12.57 -5.79 1.54
C VAL A 255 12.62 -4.27 1.38
N HIS A 256 11.51 -3.65 0.94
CA HIS A 256 11.46 -2.25 0.50
C HIS A 256 10.65 -1.32 1.43
N SER A 257 10.38 -1.73 2.66
CA SER A 257 9.62 -0.92 3.62
C SER A 257 10.19 -1.05 5.02
N ALA A 258 10.12 0.03 5.79
CA ALA A 258 10.25 -0.02 7.24
C ALA A 258 8.84 -0.15 7.85
N LEU A 259 8.53 -1.28 8.47
CA LEU A 259 7.21 -1.50 9.04
C LEU A 259 6.95 -0.62 10.27
N VAL A 260 5.74 -0.04 10.32
CA VAL A 260 5.27 0.73 11.47
C VAL A 260 4.75 -0.26 12.53
N PRO A 261 5.20 -0.18 13.80
CA PRO A 261 4.65 -1.03 14.84
C PRO A 261 3.15 -0.79 15.05
N ALA A 262 2.40 -1.85 15.37
CA ALA A 262 0.94 -1.79 15.42
C ALA A 262 0.40 -0.74 16.41
N GLU A 263 1.07 -0.54 17.57
CA GLU A 263 0.68 0.50 18.52
C GLU A 263 0.78 1.91 17.96
N TRP A 264 1.85 2.18 17.21
CA TRP A 264 2.03 3.45 16.51
C TRP A 264 1.00 3.62 15.39
N GLY A 265 0.70 2.54 14.65
CA GLY A 265 -0.37 2.55 13.67
C GLY A 265 -1.74 2.85 14.28
N ARG A 266 -2.04 2.34 15.49
CA ARG A 266 -3.26 2.70 16.23
C ARG A 266 -3.32 4.17 16.62
N VAL A 267 -2.20 4.77 17.05
CA VAL A 267 -2.13 6.21 17.35
C VAL A 267 -2.34 7.05 16.08
N ILE A 268 -1.72 6.66 14.96
CA ILE A 268 -1.94 7.31 13.66
C ILE A 268 -3.40 7.17 13.22
N ALA A 269 -4.01 6.00 13.44
CA ALA A 269 -5.41 5.72 13.16
C ALA A 269 -6.39 6.42 14.12
N SER A 270 -5.94 6.96 15.25
CA SER A 270 -6.82 7.58 16.25
C SER A 270 -7.30 8.99 15.86
N PRO A 271 -8.34 9.53 16.51
CA PRO A 271 -8.77 10.92 16.36
C PRO A 271 -7.70 11.96 16.75
N ARG A 272 -6.61 11.55 17.41
CA ARG A 272 -5.51 12.43 17.81
C ARG A 272 -4.57 12.84 16.68
N THR A 273 -4.74 12.24 15.51
CA THR A 273 -3.98 12.55 14.30
C THR A 273 -4.92 13.20 13.30
N THR A 274 -4.65 14.44 12.92
CA THR A 274 -5.47 15.14 11.92
C THR A 274 -5.46 14.39 10.58
N THR A 275 -6.51 14.59 9.78
CA THR A 275 -6.63 14.04 8.42
C THR A 275 -5.36 14.27 7.59
N ARG A 276 -4.86 15.51 7.59
CA ARG A 276 -3.65 15.90 6.85
C ARG A 276 -2.40 15.16 7.31
N VAL A 277 -2.21 15.01 8.62
CA VAL A 277 -1.04 14.30 9.17
C VAL A 277 -1.13 12.81 8.87
N ARG A 278 -2.31 12.21 9.05
CA ARG A 278 -2.57 10.81 8.72
C ARG A 278 -2.28 10.50 7.26
N SER A 279 -2.75 11.35 6.35
CA SER A 279 -2.44 11.24 4.91
C SER A 279 -0.95 11.25 4.63
N ALA A 280 -0.22 12.21 5.22
CA ALA A 280 1.22 12.32 5.03
C ALA A 280 1.96 11.07 5.55
N LEU A 281 1.57 10.55 6.71
CA LEU A 281 2.16 9.34 7.28
C LEU A 281 1.80 8.09 6.48
N ALA A 282 0.56 7.96 6.00
CA ALA A 282 0.13 6.83 5.17
C ALA A 282 0.93 6.77 3.86
N ARG A 283 1.12 7.91 3.19
CA ARG A 283 1.93 8.01 1.97
C ARG A 283 3.41 7.66 2.23
N ARG A 284 3.97 8.14 3.34
CA ARG A 284 5.38 7.89 3.69
C ARG A 284 5.66 6.46 4.09
N ALA A 285 4.68 5.77 4.67
CA ALA A 285 4.76 4.36 5.06
C ALA A 285 4.72 3.40 3.87
N LEU A 286 4.29 3.86 2.69
CA LEU A 286 4.26 3.01 1.51
C LEU A 286 5.67 2.49 1.19
N PRO A 287 5.77 1.22 0.75
CA PRO A 287 7.03 0.61 0.37
C PRO A 287 7.67 1.36 -0.81
N ASP A 288 8.98 1.57 -0.76
CA ASP A 288 9.73 2.14 -1.87
C ASP A 288 9.63 1.23 -3.11
N ALA A 289 9.83 1.79 -4.31
CA ALA A 289 9.72 1.01 -5.53
C ALA A 289 10.93 0.07 -5.68
N ALA A 290 10.70 -1.24 -5.75
CA ALA A 290 11.77 -2.24 -5.94
C ALA A 290 12.64 -1.97 -7.16
N ALA A 291 12.02 -1.51 -8.24
CA ALA A 291 12.68 -1.11 -9.49
C ALA A 291 12.69 0.43 -9.65
N TYR A 292 13.01 1.18 -8.59
CA TYR A 292 13.12 2.63 -8.66
C TYR A 292 14.05 3.06 -9.80
N ARG A 293 13.56 3.98 -10.64
CA ARG A 293 14.33 4.60 -11.71
C ARG A 293 14.66 6.03 -11.31
N SER A 294 15.94 6.36 -11.37
CA SER A 294 16.39 7.71 -11.04
C SER A 294 15.75 8.76 -11.94
N ARG A 295 15.49 9.92 -11.36
CA ARG A 295 14.79 11.04 -12.00
C ARG A 295 15.73 12.21 -12.25
N VAL A 296 16.67 12.46 -11.34
CA VAL A 296 17.64 13.56 -11.40
C VAL A 296 19.07 13.01 -11.49
N LEU A 297 19.39 12.06 -10.61
CA LEU A 297 20.72 11.47 -10.48
C LEU A 297 20.98 10.43 -11.57
N GLU A 298 22.24 10.33 -12.01
CA GLU A 298 22.69 9.19 -12.79
C GLU A 298 22.72 7.91 -11.92
N PRO A 299 22.63 6.70 -12.51
CA PRO A 299 22.62 5.45 -11.74
C PRO A 299 23.79 5.30 -10.76
N GLU A 300 25.01 5.67 -11.18
CA GLU A 300 26.21 5.58 -10.35
C GLU A 300 26.18 6.60 -9.19
N GLN A 301 25.58 7.78 -9.41
CA GLN A 301 25.40 8.80 -8.37
C GLN A 301 24.36 8.36 -7.34
N LEU A 302 23.26 7.74 -7.78
CA LEU A 302 22.24 7.19 -6.89
C LEU A 302 22.82 6.05 -6.02
N ASP A 303 23.60 5.15 -6.61
CA ASP A 303 24.25 4.06 -5.88
C ASP A 303 25.31 4.57 -4.90
N LEU A 304 26.04 5.63 -5.24
CA LEU A 304 26.92 6.32 -4.31
C LEU A 304 26.14 6.95 -3.15
N LEU A 305 25.01 7.61 -3.44
CA LEU A 305 24.16 8.21 -2.40
C LEU A 305 23.59 7.14 -1.46
N ARG A 306 23.21 5.95 -1.96
CA ARG A 306 22.79 4.80 -1.14
C ARG A 306 23.91 4.35 -0.21
N GLN A 307 25.15 4.28 -0.69
CA GLN A 307 26.30 3.92 0.14
C GLN A 307 26.57 4.96 1.23
N ILE A 308 26.52 6.25 0.88
CA ILE A 308 26.65 7.35 1.83
C ILE A 308 25.53 7.28 2.90
N ALA A 309 24.28 7.10 2.48
CA ALA A 309 23.13 6.99 3.35
C ALA A 309 23.26 5.82 4.35
N ALA A 310 23.76 4.67 3.89
CA ALA A 310 24.00 3.51 4.76
C ALA A 310 25.05 3.77 5.85
N ARG A 311 26.00 4.70 5.63
CA ARG A 311 26.98 5.12 6.67
C ARG A 311 26.42 6.17 7.61
N LEU A 312 25.65 7.14 7.09
CA LEU A 312 25.17 8.29 7.85
C LEU A 312 23.92 7.97 8.69
N VAL A 313 23.01 7.16 8.16
CA VAL A 313 21.73 6.82 8.77
C VAL A 313 21.56 5.29 8.75
N PRO A 314 22.29 4.56 9.62
CA PRO A 314 22.21 3.10 9.66
C PRO A 314 20.81 2.62 10.10
N GLN A 315 20.22 1.76 9.29
CA GLN A 315 18.90 1.17 9.50
C GLN A 315 18.99 -0.29 9.96
N PRO A 316 17.98 -0.83 10.65
CA PRO A 316 17.99 -2.22 11.14
C PRO A 316 18.02 -3.23 9.98
N VAL A 317 18.42 -4.46 10.28
CA VAL A 317 18.36 -5.58 9.33
C VAL A 317 16.91 -6.06 9.23
N GLY A 318 16.29 -5.98 8.05
CA GLY A 318 14.93 -6.48 7.80
C GLY A 318 13.88 -5.40 7.52
N GLY A 319 14.07 -4.65 6.44
CA GLY A 319 13.19 -3.55 6.01
C GLY A 319 13.85 -2.19 6.20
N ALA A 320 14.10 -1.50 5.09
CA ALA A 320 14.81 -0.22 5.07
C ALA A 320 14.10 0.78 4.15
N ILE A 321 14.23 2.05 4.51
CA ILE A 321 13.81 3.18 3.69
C ILE A 321 14.94 3.48 2.69
N ASP A 322 14.64 3.48 1.39
CA ASP A 322 15.59 3.90 0.35
C ASP A 322 15.70 5.44 0.35
N LEU A 323 16.49 5.95 1.30
CA LEU A 323 16.70 7.39 1.51
C LEU A 323 17.22 8.07 0.25
N ALA A 324 18.09 7.40 -0.51
CA ALA A 324 18.65 7.96 -1.73
C ALA A 324 17.59 8.13 -2.83
N ALA A 325 16.72 7.12 -3.02
CA ALA A 325 15.62 7.22 -3.98
C ALA A 325 14.60 8.30 -3.57
N ARG A 326 14.34 8.47 -2.26
CA ARG A 326 13.46 9.52 -1.76
C ARG A 326 14.05 10.91 -1.95
N VAL A 327 15.34 11.10 -1.68
CA VAL A 327 16.04 12.36 -1.99
C VAL A 327 16.01 12.66 -3.49
N ASP A 328 16.31 11.68 -4.36
CA ASP A 328 16.22 11.87 -5.82
C ASP A 328 14.79 12.22 -6.28
N THR A 329 13.77 11.64 -5.64
CA THR A 329 12.37 12.00 -5.88
C THR A 329 12.04 13.42 -5.42
N ASP A 330 12.53 13.86 -4.26
CA ASP A 330 12.33 15.21 -3.75
C ASP A 330 13.02 16.25 -4.63
N LEU A 331 14.26 15.99 -5.06
CA LEU A 331 14.99 16.82 -6.02
C LEU A 331 14.20 16.97 -7.33
N ALA A 332 13.65 15.87 -7.86
CA ALA A 332 12.83 15.90 -9.07
C ALA A 332 11.54 16.73 -8.92
N ALA A 333 11.02 16.83 -7.68
CA ALA A 333 9.86 17.64 -7.35
C ALA A 333 10.22 19.13 -7.11
N GLY A 334 11.50 19.51 -7.21
CA GLY A 334 12.00 20.84 -6.86
C GLY A 334 12.04 21.08 -5.34
N GLY A 335 12.15 20.00 -4.56
CA GLY A 335 12.36 20.05 -3.12
C GLY A 335 13.70 20.71 -2.78
N GLY A 336 13.69 21.49 -1.71
CA GLY A 336 14.82 22.28 -1.24
C GLY A 336 14.40 23.18 -0.09
N ASP A 337 15.34 23.69 0.68
CA ASP A 337 15.05 24.68 1.74
C ASP A 337 14.70 26.07 1.17
N GLY A 338 14.91 26.26 -0.15
CA GLY A 338 14.64 27.50 -0.87
C GLY A 338 15.71 28.58 -0.67
N TRP A 339 16.85 28.25 -0.03
CA TRP A 339 17.90 29.21 0.31
C TRP A 339 19.18 28.95 -0.49
N ARG A 340 19.36 29.68 -1.60
CA ARG A 340 20.61 29.63 -2.37
C ARG A 340 21.22 31.03 -2.56
N PRO A 341 22.56 31.17 -2.44
CA PRO A 341 23.23 32.39 -2.86
C PRO A 341 22.94 32.71 -4.32
N MET A 342 22.81 34.00 -4.66
CA MET A 342 22.65 34.43 -6.05
C MET A 342 23.81 33.94 -6.90
N GLY A 343 23.51 33.15 -7.95
CA GLY A 343 24.49 32.56 -8.85
C GLY A 343 25.04 31.19 -8.43
N ALA A 344 24.52 30.60 -7.36
CA ALA A 344 24.77 29.19 -7.03
C ALA A 344 23.99 28.25 -7.96
N LEU A 345 24.45 27.01 -8.04
CA LEU A 345 23.76 25.91 -8.74
C LEU A 345 22.37 25.66 -8.11
N THR A 346 21.45 25.11 -8.91
CA THR A 346 20.20 24.56 -8.37
C THR A 346 20.49 23.29 -7.55
N ASP A 347 19.54 22.85 -6.72
CA ASP A 347 19.74 21.73 -5.79
C ASP A 347 20.09 20.43 -6.52
N ASP A 348 19.41 20.16 -7.63
CA ASP A 348 19.68 19.04 -8.52
C ASP A 348 21.08 19.10 -9.15
N GLU A 349 21.49 20.28 -9.66
CA GLU A 349 22.82 20.50 -10.21
C GLU A 349 23.91 20.34 -9.14
N ALA A 350 23.69 20.91 -7.96
CA ALA A 350 24.62 20.85 -6.83
C ALA A 350 24.80 19.41 -6.34
N TYR A 351 23.72 18.64 -6.21
CA TYR A 351 23.78 17.21 -5.87
C TYR A 351 24.63 16.41 -6.87
N ARG A 352 24.42 16.61 -8.17
CA ARG A 352 25.20 15.92 -9.21
C ARG A 352 26.68 16.28 -9.11
N VAL A 353 27.02 17.57 -9.01
CA VAL A 353 28.41 18.03 -8.91
C VAL A 353 29.11 17.49 -7.66
N GLY A 354 28.44 17.53 -6.50
CA GLY A 354 29.04 17.01 -5.27
C GLY A 354 29.21 15.49 -5.26
N LEU A 355 28.28 14.74 -5.84
CA LEU A 355 28.42 13.29 -6.00
C LEU A 355 29.53 12.94 -6.99
N ASP A 356 29.62 13.65 -8.13
CA ASP A 356 30.69 13.47 -9.13
C ASP A 356 32.09 13.76 -8.56
N GLU A 357 32.18 14.68 -7.61
CA GLU A 357 33.43 14.99 -6.90
C GLU A 357 33.88 13.82 -5.99
N LEU A 358 32.94 13.15 -5.31
CA LEU A 358 33.22 12.03 -4.42
C LEU A 358 33.52 10.72 -5.18
N LEU A 359 32.81 10.48 -6.28
CA LEU A 359 32.72 9.18 -6.95
C LEU A 359 34.07 8.58 -7.37
N PRO A 360 35.04 9.32 -7.96
CA PRO A 360 36.31 8.75 -8.41
C PRO A 360 37.22 8.25 -7.27
N ALA A 361 37.04 8.81 -6.07
CA ALA A 361 37.86 8.50 -4.91
C ALA A 361 37.10 7.64 -3.87
N TRP A 362 35.82 7.33 -4.10
CA TRP A 362 34.96 6.66 -3.12
C TRP A 362 35.50 5.28 -2.74
N PRO A 363 35.81 5.03 -1.45
CA PRO A 363 36.40 3.76 -1.04
C PRO A 363 35.40 2.60 -1.09
N THR A 364 35.91 1.40 -1.38
CA THR A 364 35.10 0.17 -1.35
C THR A 364 34.94 -0.43 0.05
N SER A 365 35.83 -0.09 0.98
CA SER A 365 35.77 -0.58 2.37
C SER A 365 34.94 0.35 3.27
N PRO A 366 34.13 -0.17 4.19
CA PRO A 366 33.37 0.65 5.14
C PRO A 366 34.24 1.63 5.94
N ASP A 367 35.41 1.19 6.42
CA ASP A 367 36.35 2.05 7.17
C ASP A 367 36.90 3.18 6.29
N GLY A 368 37.13 2.91 5.01
CA GLY A 368 37.57 3.91 4.04
C GLY A 368 36.48 4.94 3.78
N GLN A 369 35.23 4.48 3.60
CA GLN A 369 34.07 5.35 3.43
C GLN A 369 33.90 6.28 4.65
N ASP A 370 34.00 5.75 5.86
CA ASP A 370 33.94 6.55 7.09
C ASP A 370 35.09 7.55 7.21
N ALA A 371 36.29 7.20 6.74
CA ALA A 371 37.43 8.11 6.72
C ALA A 371 37.19 9.26 5.73
N MET A 372 36.72 8.96 4.52
CA MET A 372 36.40 9.97 3.52
C MET A 372 35.28 10.90 4.01
N ILE A 373 34.19 10.36 4.56
CA ILE A 373 33.09 11.15 5.13
C ILE A 373 33.62 12.12 6.19
N ARG A 374 34.49 11.66 7.09
CA ARG A 374 35.12 12.52 8.11
C ARG A 374 35.99 13.60 7.49
N ASP A 375 36.79 13.29 6.48
CA ASP A 375 37.64 14.28 5.81
C ASP A 375 36.83 15.37 5.09
N VAL A 376 35.69 15.01 4.48
CA VAL A 376 34.75 15.97 3.88
C VAL A 376 34.12 16.86 4.95
N ILE A 377 33.65 16.27 6.07
CA ILE A 377 33.08 17.02 7.21
C ILE A 377 34.11 17.98 7.83
N ASP A 378 35.37 17.55 7.92
CA ASP A 378 36.48 18.37 8.41
C ASP A 378 36.93 19.45 7.40
N GLY A 379 36.36 19.49 6.20
CA GLY A 379 36.67 20.46 5.15
C GLY A 379 38.00 20.22 4.43
N LYS A 380 38.53 18.99 4.49
CA LYS A 380 39.80 18.61 3.82
C LYS A 380 39.61 18.32 2.32
N GLY A 381 38.37 18.23 1.86
CA GLY A 381 38.02 17.86 0.48
C GLY A 381 38.28 16.37 0.21
N VAL A 382 38.40 16.02 -1.07
CA VAL A 382 38.72 14.66 -1.51
C VAL A 382 40.03 14.59 -2.30
N PRO A 383 40.76 13.47 -2.27
CA PRO A 383 41.99 13.31 -3.04
C PRO A 383 41.77 13.52 -4.54
N GLY A 384 42.48 14.49 -5.13
CA GLY A 384 42.36 14.81 -6.56
C GLY A 384 41.09 15.57 -6.93
N GLY A 385 40.32 16.01 -5.94
CA GLY A 385 39.12 16.80 -6.10
C GLY A 385 39.35 18.19 -6.70
N THR A 386 38.32 18.71 -7.37
CA THR A 386 38.28 20.02 -8.00
C THR A 386 37.48 21.06 -7.20
N VAL A 387 36.58 20.61 -6.33
CA VAL A 387 35.76 21.45 -5.45
C VAL A 387 36.55 21.81 -4.20
N ALA A 388 36.46 23.08 -3.77
CA ALA A 388 37.14 23.53 -2.56
C ALA A 388 36.61 22.79 -1.32
N GLY A 389 37.49 22.39 -0.39
CA GLY A 389 37.10 21.58 0.76
C GLY A 389 36.00 22.19 1.63
N ASP A 390 35.97 23.52 1.81
CA ASP A 390 34.88 24.19 2.56
C ASP A 390 33.56 24.24 1.78
N GLU A 391 33.61 24.28 0.45
CA GLU A 391 32.42 24.25 -0.40
C GLU A 391 31.81 22.85 -0.40
N LEU A 392 32.64 21.81 -0.59
CA LEU A 392 32.21 20.41 -0.49
C LEU A 392 31.65 20.09 0.91
N ARG A 393 32.25 20.64 1.97
CA ARG A 393 31.75 20.49 3.35
C ARG A 393 30.32 21.02 3.53
N ARG A 394 30.01 22.21 2.97
CA ARG A 394 28.66 22.81 3.07
C ARG A 394 27.65 22.02 2.26
N TRP A 395 28.00 21.65 1.03
CA TRP A 395 27.16 20.76 0.22
C TRP A 395 26.87 19.44 0.94
N PHE A 396 27.88 18.85 1.57
CA PHE A 396 27.71 17.60 2.32
C PHE A 396 26.88 17.78 3.59
N GLU A 397 26.80 18.99 4.16
CA GLU A 397 25.90 19.31 5.25
C GLU A 397 24.43 19.25 4.80
N ASP A 398 24.11 19.84 3.65
CA ASP A 398 22.76 19.76 3.04
C ASP A 398 22.38 18.30 2.75
N LEU A 399 23.28 17.53 2.12
CA LEU A 399 23.07 16.11 1.85
C LEU A 399 22.77 15.31 3.14
N ARG A 400 23.50 15.58 4.22
CA ARG A 400 23.26 14.92 5.51
C ARG A 400 21.90 15.30 6.10
N VAL A 401 21.51 16.56 5.99
CA VAL A 401 20.23 17.07 6.47
C VAL A 401 19.09 16.39 5.71
N ASP A 402 19.17 16.31 4.38
CA ASP A 402 18.14 15.69 3.55
C ASP A 402 17.97 14.21 3.87
N LEU A 403 19.06 13.45 3.98
CA LEU A 403 19.01 12.03 4.33
C LEU A 403 18.37 11.80 5.72
N VAL A 404 18.77 12.60 6.72
CA VAL A 404 18.19 12.50 8.07
C VAL A 404 16.73 12.94 8.07
N ARG A 405 16.36 13.95 7.29
CA ARG A 405 14.98 14.42 7.15
C ARG A 405 14.11 13.34 6.53
N GLU A 406 14.50 12.75 5.40
CA GLU A 406 13.76 11.65 4.75
C GLU A 406 13.57 10.45 5.68
N TRP A 407 14.59 10.15 6.49
CA TRP A 407 14.48 9.12 7.51
C TRP A 407 13.49 9.52 8.61
N LEU A 408 13.62 10.71 9.18
CA LEU A 408 12.86 11.14 10.36
C LEU A 408 11.38 11.40 10.05
N ILE A 409 11.01 11.75 8.83
CA ILE A 409 9.60 11.95 8.46
C ILE A 409 8.80 10.65 8.33
N HIS A 410 9.48 9.49 8.29
CA HIS A 410 8.85 8.19 8.14
C HIS A 410 8.26 7.69 9.48
N PRO A 411 7.02 7.19 9.52
CA PRO A 411 6.36 6.79 10.77
C PRO A 411 7.10 5.68 11.56
N ALA A 412 7.73 4.71 10.89
CA ALA A 412 8.57 3.72 11.57
C ALA A 412 9.81 4.33 12.24
N SER A 413 10.38 5.40 11.66
CA SER A 413 11.50 6.12 12.27
C SER A 413 11.03 6.97 13.44
N LEU A 414 9.86 7.61 13.33
CA LEU A 414 9.21 8.32 14.44
C LEU A 414 8.99 7.38 15.63
N ALA A 415 8.48 6.17 15.37
CA ALA A 415 8.35 5.13 16.38
C ALA A 415 9.69 4.78 17.03
N ARG A 416 10.73 4.59 16.22
CA ARG A 416 12.07 4.24 16.67
C ARG A 416 12.74 5.30 17.55
N VAL A 417 12.54 6.58 17.26
CA VAL A 417 13.07 7.68 18.08
C VAL A 417 12.13 8.04 19.24
N GLY A 418 10.94 7.44 19.29
CA GLY A 418 9.92 7.73 20.30
C GLY A 418 9.32 9.13 20.15
N TYR A 419 9.03 9.56 18.92
CA TYR A 419 8.37 10.84 18.65
C TYR A 419 6.90 10.65 18.27
N ASP A 420 6.00 10.96 19.19
CA ASP A 420 4.55 10.89 19.03
C ASP A 420 3.88 12.28 18.90
N GLY A 421 4.67 13.35 18.76
CA GLY A 421 4.17 14.72 18.66
C GLY A 421 3.25 14.98 17.46
N PHE A 422 3.18 14.05 16.50
CA PHE A 422 2.17 14.08 15.44
C PHE A 422 0.74 13.85 15.95
N ALA A 423 0.58 13.26 17.14
CA ALA A 423 -0.69 12.93 17.78
C ALA A 423 -1.17 14.01 18.77
N THR A 424 -0.66 15.24 18.63
CA THR A 424 -1.12 16.40 19.40
C THR A 424 -2.04 17.31 18.59
N GLY A 425 -2.51 16.88 17.41
CA GLY A 425 -3.43 17.65 16.58
C GLY A 425 -4.69 16.85 16.32
N ALA A 426 -5.83 17.31 16.80
CA ALA A 426 -7.10 16.66 16.53
C ALA A 426 -8.13 17.67 16.00
N GLU A 427 -8.93 17.22 15.05
CA GLU A 427 -9.97 18.03 14.41
C GLU A 427 -11.27 18.02 15.24
N ASP A 428 -11.48 17.01 16.10
CA ASP A 428 -12.75 16.75 16.80
C ASP A 428 -12.63 16.51 18.32
N VAL A 429 -11.61 17.06 18.99
CA VAL A 429 -11.51 17.00 20.47
C VAL A 429 -11.28 18.40 21.04
N ASP A 430 -11.84 18.65 22.23
CA ASP A 430 -11.74 19.95 22.93
C ASP A 430 -10.29 20.36 23.25
N PHE A 431 -9.39 19.38 23.44
CA PHE A 431 -7.97 19.60 23.67
C PHE A 431 -7.12 18.43 23.14
N ALA A 432 -6.32 18.71 22.12
CA ALA A 432 -5.31 17.80 21.58
C ALA A 432 -3.93 18.29 22.03
N GLY A 433 -3.40 17.65 23.06
CA GLY A 433 -2.10 17.99 23.64
C GLY A 433 -1.79 17.04 24.78
N TYR A 434 -0.57 17.15 25.32
CA TYR A 434 -0.15 16.35 26.45
C TYR A 434 -0.87 16.79 27.72
N GLN A 435 -1.44 15.85 28.48
CA GLN A 435 -2.04 16.14 29.79
C GLN A 435 -1.05 15.86 30.91
N GLN A 436 -0.29 14.77 30.79
CA GLN A 436 0.82 14.46 31.69
C GLN A 436 2.07 15.24 31.29
N LEU A 437 2.46 16.22 32.10
CA LEU A 437 3.65 17.06 31.88
C LEU A 437 4.81 16.72 32.82
N ALA A 438 4.61 15.75 33.72
CA ALA A 438 5.66 15.29 34.62
C ALA A 438 6.66 14.42 33.86
N ALA A 439 7.94 14.51 34.24
CA ALA A 439 8.97 13.62 33.71
C ALA A 439 8.58 12.15 33.93
N ASP A 440 8.90 11.30 32.95
CA ASP A 440 8.65 9.85 32.96
C ASP A 440 7.17 9.45 33.16
N THR A 441 6.24 10.38 32.93
CA THR A 441 4.80 10.13 32.96
C THR A 441 4.25 10.24 31.55
N ARG A 442 3.45 9.26 31.15
CA ARG A 442 2.82 9.20 29.82
C ARG A 442 1.32 9.39 29.93
N ASP A 443 0.74 10.05 28.95
CA ASP A 443 -0.69 9.98 28.71
C ASP A 443 -1.11 8.56 28.29
N GLU A 444 -2.37 8.20 28.57
CA GLU A 444 -2.92 6.88 28.28
C GLU A 444 -2.97 6.53 26.78
N TRP A 445 -2.91 7.54 25.91
CA TRP A 445 -2.95 7.38 24.46
C TRP A 445 -1.57 7.12 23.85
N GLU A 446 -0.48 7.36 24.59
CA GLU A 446 0.88 7.18 24.11
C GLU A 446 1.18 5.69 23.90
N PRO A 447 1.96 5.32 22.86
CA PRO A 447 2.37 3.93 22.65
C PRO A 447 3.07 3.34 23.89
N SER A 448 2.80 2.07 24.19
CA SER A 448 3.40 1.42 25.37
C SER A 448 4.91 1.22 25.18
N ASP A 449 5.35 1.08 23.94
CA ASP A 449 6.75 0.97 23.53
C ASP A 449 7.43 2.35 23.34
N LEU A 450 6.76 3.47 23.61
CA LEU A 450 7.36 4.80 23.51
C LEU A 450 8.67 4.89 24.30
N GLY A 451 9.74 5.40 23.70
CA GLY A 451 11.04 5.54 24.34
C GLY A 451 11.72 4.20 24.72
N VAL A 452 11.14 3.06 24.35
CA VAL A 452 11.80 1.76 24.43
C VAL A 452 12.67 1.62 23.18
N ALA A 453 13.99 1.74 23.34
CA ALA A 453 14.91 1.45 22.25
C ALA A 453 14.63 0.01 21.76
N PRO A 454 14.46 -0.22 20.44
CA PRO A 454 14.31 -1.57 19.91
C PRO A 454 15.45 -2.42 20.43
N LEU A 455 15.14 -3.50 21.16
CA LEU A 455 16.17 -4.45 21.57
C LEU A 455 16.88 -4.90 20.29
N ASP A 456 18.20 -4.74 20.26
CA ASP A 456 19.05 -5.31 19.21
C ASP A 456 18.74 -6.82 19.18
N GLN A 457 17.95 -7.25 18.19
CA GLN A 457 17.46 -8.64 18.10
C GLN A 457 18.62 -9.65 17.92
N THR A 458 19.84 -9.16 17.76
CA THR A 458 21.09 -9.92 17.67
C THR A 458 21.52 -10.62 18.97
N GLN A 459 20.88 -10.37 20.12
CA GLN A 459 21.25 -11.02 21.40
C GLN A 459 20.34 -12.17 21.87
N LYS A 460 19.26 -12.52 21.17
CA LYS A 460 18.39 -13.65 21.61
C LYS A 460 18.79 -15.04 21.09
N ASP A 461 19.72 -15.15 20.14
CA ASP A 461 20.20 -16.44 19.63
C ASP A 461 21.47 -16.97 20.31
N THR A 462 21.89 -16.34 21.42
CA THR A 462 23.00 -16.84 22.27
C THR A 462 22.64 -16.75 23.76
N ALA A 463 21.66 -17.55 24.19
CA ALA A 463 21.50 -17.90 25.60
C ALA A 463 20.95 -19.32 25.77
#